data_AF-A0A965PCA3-F1
#
_entry.id   AF-A0A965PCA3-F1
#
_cell.length_a   1.000
_cell.length_b   1.000
_cell.length_c   1.000
_cell.angle_alpha   90.00
_cell.angle_beta   90.00
_cell.angle_gamma   90.00
#
_symmetry.space_group_name_H-M   'P 1'
#
loop_
_entity.id
_entity.type
_entity.pdbx_description
1 polymer ?
#
loop_
_entity_poly.entity_id
_entity_poly.type
_entity_poly.pdbx_seq_one_letter_code
_entity_poly.pdbx_strand_id
1 'polypeptide(L)'
;MSVSVSGEITAKVGDTFLPWSILIEDVNGTVPDLGNYADVEFHMWSDTACPPTDVVAWTSTNVSVQPTKNWTVDTSQSSLYCENHGLRVGNQVYVSPAAASTLPTCIPTGRYFVTRVNGHNFWVCKQKAGTAITMTTTGGSGTYKFALLGHIQYQPQAADVDTAGTYKCEVRYGADPNFETFPGDKNGIPLTIQNDECD
;
A
#
# COMPACT_ATOMS: atom_id res chain seq x y z
N MET A 1 -18.43 -0.73 -5.94
CA MET A 1 -17.23 -0.66 -5.11
C MET A 1 -17.07 0.80 -4.72
N SER A 2 -17.10 1.14 -3.44
CA SER A 2 -16.81 2.49 -2.98
C SER A 2 -15.41 2.43 -2.39
N VAL A 3 -14.48 3.17 -2.97
CA VAL A 3 -13.06 3.11 -2.63
C VAL A 3 -12.67 4.47 -2.11
N SER A 4 -12.13 4.53 -0.90
CA SER A 4 -11.67 5.78 -0.29
C SER A 4 -10.22 6.04 -0.68
N VAL A 5 -9.95 7.21 -1.26
CA VAL A 5 -8.60 7.74 -1.43
C VAL A 5 -8.21 8.43 -0.13
N SER A 6 -7.10 8.03 0.50
CA SER A 6 -6.51 8.82 1.58
C SER A 6 -5.52 9.86 1.02
N GLY A 7 -6.00 11.09 0.85
CA GLY A 7 -5.11 12.26 0.74
C GLY A 7 -4.79 12.73 -0.68
N GLU A 8 -4.74 14.05 -0.82
CA GLU A 8 -3.99 14.75 -1.85
C GLU A 8 -2.49 14.42 -1.69
N ILE A 9 -1.77 14.21 -2.79
CA ILE A 9 -0.31 14.09 -2.77
C ILE A 9 0.24 15.51 -2.93
N THR A 10 1.17 15.92 -2.08
CA THR A 10 1.89 17.19 -2.24
C THR A 10 3.38 16.90 -2.32
N ALA A 11 4.04 17.44 -3.33
CA ALA A 11 5.48 17.35 -3.53
C ALA A 11 6.06 18.74 -3.83
N LYS A 12 7.37 18.89 -3.67
CA LYS A 12 8.10 20.08 -4.11
C LYS A 12 8.79 19.81 -5.44
N VAL A 13 9.05 20.87 -6.20
CA VAL A 13 9.91 20.78 -7.38
C VAL A 13 11.26 20.18 -6.97
N GLY A 14 11.66 19.09 -7.65
CA GLY A 14 12.90 18.36 -7.37
C GLY A 14 12.83 17.34 -6.22
N ASP A 15 11.68 17.13 -5.56
CA ASP A 15 11.55 16.14 -4.49
C ASP A 15 11.50 14.70 -5.04
N THR A 16 12.66 14.06 -5.05
CA THR A 16 12.82 12.65 -5.45
C THR A 16 13.21 11.74 -4.28
N PHE A 17 13.13 12.21 -3.03
CA PHE A 17 13.72 11.47 -1.90
C PHE A 17 12.76 10.48 -1.26
N LEU A 18 11.46 10.79 -1.25
CA LEU A 18 10.46 9.95 -0.60
C LEU A 18 9.50 9.36 -1.64
N PRO A 19 9.27 8.03 -1.62
CA PRO A 19 8.28 7.44 -2.48
C PRO A 19 6.87 7.86 -2.05
N TRP A 20 6.02 8.15 -3.03
CA TRP A 20 4.62 8.45 -2.83
C TRP A 20 3.85 7.17 -2.56
N SER A 21 3.05 7.18 -1.50
CA SER A 21 2.35 6.00 -0.98
C SER A 21 0.86 6.10 -1.30
N ILE A 22 0.35 5.15 -2.08
CA ILE A 22 -1.06 5.07 -2.47
C ILE A 22 -1.63 3.77 -1.95
N LEU A 23 -2.74 3.85 -1.21
CA LEU A 23 -3.44 2.68 -0.68
C LEU A 23 -4.81 2.56 -1.33
N ILE A 24 -5.05 1.44 -1.99
CA ILE A 24 -6.33 1.08 -2.59
C ILE A 24 -7.14 0.34 -1.53
N GLU A 25 -8.19 0.97 -1.02
CA GLU A 25 -9.05 0.38 0.03
C GLU A 25 -10.48 0.19 -0.45
N ASP A 26 -10.92 -1.06 -0.63
CA ASP A 26 -12.37 -1.29 -0.78
C ASP A 26 -13.07 -1.12 0.58
N VAL A 27 -13.96 -0.12 0.67
CA VAL A 27 -14.68 0.15 1.92
C VAL A 27 -15.68 -0.96 2.27
N ASN A 28 -16.01 -1.86 1.33
CA ASN A 28 -16.99 -2.93 1.54
C ASN A 28 -16.51 -4.35 1.16
N GLY A 29 -15.26 -4.53 0.71
CA GLY A 29 -14.82 -5.81 0.12
C GLY A 29 -13.33 -6.12 0.20
N THR A 30 -12.87 -6.95 -0.73
CA THR A 30 -11.51 -7.51 -0.78
C THR A 30 -10.59 -6.53 -1.49
N VAL A 31 -9.57 -6.03 -0.79
CA VAL A 31 -8.52 -5.19 -1.39
C VAL A 31 -7.73 -6.04 -2.41
N PRO A 32 -7.39 -5.53 -3.60
CA PRO A 32 -6.61 -6.30 -4.58
C PRO A 32 -5.27 -6.74 -3.99
N ASP A 33 -4.89 -7.99 -4.31
CA ASP A 33 -3.54 -8.48 -4.00
C ASP A 33 -2.65 -8.19 -5.20
N LEU A 34 -2.09 -7.00 -5.19
CA LEU A 34 -1.32 -6.42 -6.29
C LEU A 34 -0.07 -7.26 -6.65
N GLY A 35 0.43 -8.08 -5.72
CA GLY A 35 1.55 -8.98 -5.93
C GLY A 35 1.24 -10.18 -6.84
N ASN A 36 -0.04 -10.42 -7.14
CA ASN A 36 -0.45 -11.45 -8.11
C ASN A 36 -0.55 -10.92 -9.54
N TYR A 37 -0.38 -9.62 -9.75
CA TYR A 37 -0.44 -9.00 -11.07
C TYR A 37 0.97 -8.86 -11.63
N ALA A 38 1.12 -9.17 -12.92
CA ALA A 38 2.40 -9.01 -13.60
C ALA A 38 2.76 -7.51 -13.72
N ASP A 39 1.75 -6.70 -14.02
CA ASP A 39 1.91 -5.27 -14.26
C ASP A 39 1.04 -4.46 -13.29
N VAL A 40 1.71 -3.55 -12.59
CA VAL A 40 1.07 -2.48 -11.81
C VAL A 40 1.76 -1.17 -12.18
N GLU A 41 0.96 -0.19 -12.53
CA GLU A 41 1.39 1.06 -13.11
C GLU A 41 0.92 2.24 -12.27
N PHE A 42 1.77 3.26 -12.20
CA PHE A 42 1.41 4.59 -11.73
C PHE A 42 1.41 5.53 -12.93
N HIS A 43 0.28 6.20 -13.13
CA HIS A 43 0.07 7.17 -14.20
C HIS A 43 -0.11 8.55 -13.58
N MET A 44 0.49 9.57 -14.17
CA MET A 44 0.34 10.96 -13.75
C MET A 44 0.31 11.88 -14.96
N TRP A 45 -0.68 12.76 -15.00
CA TRP A 45 -0.84 13.73 -16.08
C TRP A 45 -1.20 15.12 -15.57
N SER A 46 -0.81 16.14 -16.33
CA SER A 46 -1.18 17.53 -16.08
C SER A 46 -2.57 17.84 -16.66
N ASP A 47 -3.36 18.66 -15.96
CA ASP A 47 -4.65 19.16 -16.47
C ASP A 47 -4.51 20.29 -17.51
N THR A 48 -3.33 20.91 -17.62
CA THR A 48 -3.12 22.15 -18.40
C THR A 48 -2.41 21.96 -19.74
N ALA A 49 -1.83 20.80 -20.02
CA ALA A 49 -1.12 20.53 -21.28
C ALA A 49 -1.82 19.44 -22.10
N CYS A 50 -2.18 19.76 -23.34
CA CYS A 50 -2.64 18.79 -24.33
C CYS A 50 -1.58 18.68 -25.45
N PRO A 51 -1.03 17.49 -25.75
CA PRO A 51 -1.34 16.21 -25.11
C PRO A 51 -0.80 16.15 -23.67
N PRO A 52 -1.41 15.34 -22.78
CA PRO A 52 -0.91 15.16 -21.43
C PRO A 52 0.51 14.58 -21.50
N THR A 53 1.47 15.22 -20.84
CA THR A 53 2.73 14.56 -20.48
C THR A 53 2.40 13.52 -19.44
N ASP A 54 2.19 12.29 -19.91
CA ASP A 54 1.81 11.14 -19.11
C ASP A 54 3.10 10.51 -18.57
N VAL A 55 3.34 10.67 -17.27
CA VAL A 55 4.35 9.89 -16.58
C VAL A 55 3.73 8.52 -16.35
N VAL A 56 4.34 7.50 -16.96
CA VAL A 56 3.96 6.11 -16.78
C VAL A 56 5.11 5.35 -16.14
N ALA A 57 4.92 4.91 -14.91
CA ALA A 57 5.88 4.13 -14.16
C ALA A 57 5.33 2.74 -13.87
N TRP A 58 6.22 1.74 -13.92
CA TRP A 58 5.88 0.32 -13.84
C TRP A 58 6.55 -0.33 -12.63
N THR A 59 6.06 -1.51 -12.23
CA THR A 59 6.73 -2.37 -11.24
C THR A 59 8.16 -2.76 -11.62
N SER A 60 8.49 -2.72 -12.91
CA SER A 60 9.84 -2.96 -13.43
C SER A 60 10.79 -1.76 -13.33
N THR A 61 10.28 -0.58 -12.96
CA THR A 61 11.04 0.68 -12.94
C THR A 61 10.99 1.33 -11.56
N ASN A 62 9.90 2.04 -11.27
CA ASN A 62 9.80 2.95 -10.13
C ASN A 62 8.58 2.69 -9.24
N VAL A 63 7.81 1.62 -9.51
CA VAL A 63 6.68 1.20 -8.67
C VAL A 63 7.08 -0.01 -7.86
N SER A 64 6.77 -0.01 -6.57
CA SER A 64 6.79 -1.20 -5.74
C SER A 64 5.40 -1.42 -5.14
N VAL A 65 5.04 -2.68 -4.95
CA VAL A 65 3.71 -3.07 -4.46
C VAL A 65 3.83 -3.91 -3.21
N GLN A 66 2.85 -3.73 -2.32
CA GLN A 66 2.62 -4.54 -1.13
C GLN A 66 3.89 -4.81 -0.33
N PRO A 67 4.49 -3.76 0.28
CA PRO A 67 5.70 -3.92 1.04
C PRO A 67 5.52 -5.02 2.08
N THR A 68 6.50 -5.91 2.12
CA THR A 68 6.51 -7.03 3.06
C THR A 68 7.35 -6.68 4.27
N LYS A 69 6.86 -7.01 5.44
CA LYS A 69 7.59 -6.84 6.69
C LYS A 69 7.58 -8.09 7.52
N ASN A 70 8.66 -8.26 8.26
CA ASN A 70 8.82 -9.35 9.20
C ASN A 70 8.13 -8.99 10.53
N TRP A 71 7.53 -9.98 11.17
CA TRP A 71 6.90 -9.84 12.47
C TRP A 71 7.16 -11.05 13.37
N THR A 72 6.99 -10.85 14.67
CA THR A 72 7.07 -11.89 15.70
C THR A 72 5.81 -11.87 16.56
N VAL A 73 5.55 -12.96 17.30
CA VAL A 73 4.45 -12.99 18.27
C VAL A 73 4.90 -12.31 19.55
N ASP A 74 4.12 -11.35 20.05
CA ASP A 74 4.22 -10.84 21.42
C ASP A 74 3.10 -11.48 22.25
N THR A 75 3.46 -12.51 23.02
CA THR A 75 2.51 -13.24 23.87
C THR A 75 2.10 -12.44 25.10
N SER A 76 2.87 -11.44 25.53
CA SER A 76 2.54 -10.61 26.69
C SER A 76 1.34 -9.70 26.40
N GLN A 77 1.20 -9.28 25.14
CA GLN A 77 0.09 -8.44 24.66
C GLN A 77 -0.90 -9.21 23.77
N SER A 78 -0.63 -10.50 23.51
CA SER A 78 -1.38 -11.32 22.55
C SER A 78 -1.49 -10.65 21.18
N SER A 79 -0.37 -10.15 20.65
CA SER A 79 -0.29 -9.32 19.43
C SER A 79 0.79 -9.78 18.44
N LEU A 80 0.79 -9.17 17.26
CA LEU A 80 1.88 -9.24 16.30
C LEU A 80 2.78 -8.02 16.52
N TYR A 81 4.08 -8.25 16.71
CA TYR A 81 5.09 -7.21 16.89
C TYR A 81 5.86 -6.98 15.58
N CYS A 82 5.91 -5.72 15.14
CA CYS A 82 6.72 -5.29 14.00
C CYS A 82 7.04 -3.79 14.15
N GLU A 83 8.33 -3.47 14.18
CA GLU A 83 8.76 -2.07 14.22
C GLU A 83 8.44 -1.35 12.91
N ASN A 84 7.96 -0.11 13.04
CA ASN A 84 7.60 0.75 11.92
C ASN A 84 6.68 0.05 10.90
N HIS A 85 5.70 -0.72 11.36
CA HIS A 85 4.85 -1.52 10.48
C HIS A 85 4.02 -0.71 9.46
N GLY A 86 3.79 0.59 9.71
CA GLY A 86 3.04 1.47 8.80
C GLY A 86 1.53 1.21 8.72
N LEU A 87 1.07 0.09 9.30
CA LEU A 87 -0.35 -0.30 9.37
C LEU A 87 -1.23 0.68 10.16
N ARG A 88 -2.48 0.79 9.70
CA ARG A 88 -3.60 1.48 10.34
C ARG A 88 -4.76 0.51 10.57
N VAL A 89 -5.64 0.84 11.51
CA VAL A 89 -6.89 0.08 11.71
C VAL A 89 -7.71 0.09 10.43
N GLY A 90 -8.20 -1.08 10.03
CA GLY A 90 -8.96 -1.28 8.79
C GLY A 90 -8.13 -1.82 7.62
N ASN A 91 -6.79 -1.64 7.63
CA ASN A 91 -5.94 -2.16 6.56
C ASN A 91 -6.06 -3.68 6.44
N GLN A 92 -5.98 -4.18 5.20
CA GLN A 92 -5.89 -5.61 4.93
C GLN A 92 -4.44 -6.03 4.76
N VAL A 93 -4.07 -7.13 5.41
CA VAL A 93 -2.74 -7.73 5.31
C VAL A 93 -2.84 -9.18 4.88
N TYR A 94 -1.88 -9.65 4.09
CA TYR A 94 -1.69 -11.07 3.83
C TYR A 94 -0.56 -11.61 4.69
N VAL A 95 -0.89 -12.55 5.57
CA VAL A 95 0.05 -13.19 6.49
C VAL A 95 0.57 -14.48 5.87
N SER A 96 1.87 -14.69 5.92
CA SER A 96 2.55 -15.86 5.39
C SER A 96 3.80 -16.22 6.22
N PRO A 97 4.27 -17.47 6.18
CA PRO A 97 5.53 -17.82 6.81
C PRO A 97 6.71 -17.11 6.13
N ALA A 98 7.74 -16.73 6.91
CA ALA A 98 9.04 -16.45 6.31
C ALA A 98 9.70 -17.77 5.86
N ALA A 99 10.78 -17.68 5.09
CA ALA A 99 11.52 -18.86 4.65
C ALA A 99 11.90 -19.75 5.85
N ALA A 100 11.66 -21.05 5.73
CA ALA A 100 11.93 -22.06 6.76
C ALA A 100 11.22 -21.83 8.12
N SER A 101 10.13 -21.06 8.16
CA SER A 101 9.32 -20.81 9.37
C SER A 101 7.93 -21.43 9.25
N THR A 102 7.31 -21.78 10.36
CA THR A 102 5.91 -22.26 10.41
C THR A 102 5.08 -21.26 11.20
N LEU A 103 3.94 -20.80 10.65
CA LEU A 103 3.06 -19.87 11.36
C LEU A 103 2.44 -20.52 12.61
N PRO A 104 2.15 -19.74 13.66
CA PRO A 104 1.36 -20.23 14.79
C PRO A 104 -0.02 -20.72 14.34
N THR A 105 -0.54 -21.77 14.98
CA THR A 105 -1.80 -22.40 14.56
C THR A 105 -3.01 -21.48 14.66
N CYS A 106 -2.97 -20.48 15.55
CA CYS A 106 -4.02 -19.48 15.69
C CYS A 106 -4.12 -18.51 14.50
N ILE A 107 -3.07 -18.41 13.67
CA ILE A 107 -2.99 -17.49 12.54
C ILE A 107 -2.40 -18.19 11.31
N PRO A 108 -3.17 -19.05 10.63
CA PRO A 108 -2.72 -19.68 9.38
C PRO A 108 -2.48 -18.65 8.28
N THR A 109 -1.76 -19.05 7.24
CA THR A 109 -1.56 -18.22 6.04
C THR A 109 -2.89 -17.73 5.50
N GLY A 110 -2.98 -16.43 5.19
CA GLY A 110 -4.19 -15.86 4.60
C GLY A 110 -4.34 -14.36 4.83
N ARG A 111 -5.51 -13.86 4.44
CA ARG A 111 -5.88 -12.45 4.56
C ARG A 111 -6.49 -12.15 5.93
N TYR A 112 -6.11 -11.01 6.48
CA TYR A 112 -6.63 -10.51 7.75
C TYR A 112 -6.82 -9.00 7.71
N PHE A 113 -7.69 -8.50 8.58
CA PHE A 113 -7.93 -7.08 8.80
C PHE A 113 -7.24 -6.62 10.08
N VAL A 114 -6.57 -5.48 10.05
CA VAL A 114 -6.00 -4.84 11.24
C VAL A 114 -7.14 -4.25 12.07
N THR A 115 -7.27 -4.68 13.32
CA THR A 115 -8.32 -4.24 14.26
C THR A 115 -7.86 -3.18 15.22
N ARG A 116 -6.58 -3.23 15.58
CA ARG A 116 -5.97 -2.36 16.58
C ARG A 116 -4.49 -2.20 16.26
N VAL A 117 -3.99 -1.01 16.54
CA VAL A 117 -2.56 -0.66 16.48
C VAL A 117 -2.20 0.04 17.79
N ASN A 118 -1.06 -0.33 18.38
CA ASN A 118 -0.48 0.32 19.55
C ASN A 118 1.04 0.26 19.48
N GLY A 119 1.68 1.37 19.12
CA GLY A 119 3.14 1.43 18.94
C GLY A 119 3.60 0.47 17.85
N HIS A 120 4.42 -0.52 18.21
CA HIS A 120 4.94 -1.56 17.31
C HIS A 120 4.07 -2.82 17.28
N ASN A 121 3.01 -2.87 18.09
CA ASN A 121 2.10 -4.00 18.18
C ASN A 121 0.82 -3.72 17.39
N PHE A 122 0.35 -4.75 16.70
CA PHE A 122 -0.92 -4.72 15.99
C PHE A 122 -1.68 -6.04 16.15
N TRP A 123 -3.00 -5.96 16.00
CA TRP A 123 -3.91 -7.10 16.14
C TRP A 123 -4.72 -7.26 14.88
N VAL A 124 -4.99 -8.51 14.52
CA VAL A 124 -5.69 -8.83 13.29
C VAL A 124 -6.88 -9.76 13.52
N CYS A 125 -7.84 -9.74 12.60
CA CYS A 125 -9.00 -10.62 12.61
C CYS A 125 -9.36 -11.08 11.19
N LYS A 126 -10.17 -12.14 11.07
CA LYS A 126 -10.57 -12.70 9.77
C LYS A 126 -11.66 -11.90 9.06
N GLN A 127 -12.47 -11.16 9.81
CA GLN A 127 -13.62 -10.41 9.30
C GLN A 127 -13.45 -8.94 9.61
N LYS A 128 -13.83 -8.04 8.70
CA LYS A 128 -13.74 -6.59 8.93
C LYS A 128 -14.45 -6.20 10.24
N ALA A 129 -13.78 -5.42 11.09
CA ALA A 129 -14.24 -5.03 12.42
C ALA A 129 -14.58 -6.21 13.36
N GLY A 130 -14.03 -7.39 13.11
CA GLY A 130 -14.20 -8.56 13.96
C GLY A 130 -13.37 -8.54 15.23
N THR A 131 -13.53 -9.58 16.05
CA THR A 131 -12.71 -9.77 17.26
C THR A 131 -11.28 -10.15 16.88
N ALA A 132 -10.30 -9.50 17.52
CA ALA A 132 -8.90 -9.81 17.35
C ALA A 132 -8.61 -11.29 17.66
N ILE A 133 -7.77 -11.91 16.84
CA ILE A 133 -7.27 -13.25 17.11
C ILE A 133 -6.34 -13.17 18.32
N THR A 134 -6.57 -14.05 19.29
CA THR A 134 -5.64 -14.23 20.41
C THR A 134 -4.36 -14.89 19.92
N MET A 135 -3.24 -14.17 19.97
CA MET A 135 -1.96 -14.73 19.55
C MET A 135 -1.40 -15.70 20.60
N THR A 136 -1.02 -16.87 20.13
CA THR A 136 -0.21 -17.85 20.87
C THR A 136 0.99 -18.25 20.03
N THR A 137 2.03 -18.82 20.62
CA THR A 137 3.20 -19.34 19.89
C THR A 137 3.04 -20.83 19.53
N THR A 138 1.91 -21.45 19.87
CA THR A 138 1.71 -22.88 19.65
C THR A 138 1.78 -23.24 18.17
N GLY A 139 2.68 -24.17 17.84
CA GLY A 139 2.91 -24.64 16.47
C GLY A 139 3.66 -23.66 15.56
N GLY A 140 4.12 -22.51 16.09
CA GLY A 140 4.91 -21.53 15.36
C GLY A 140 6.41 -21.61 15.69
N SER A 141 7.26 -21.34 14.70
CA SER A 141 8.70 -21.15 14.90
C SER A 141 9.26 -20.13 13.91
N GLY A 142 10.19 -19.30 14.41
CA GLY A 142 10.92 -18.34 13.60
C GLY A 142 10.24 -16.98 13.47
N THR A 143 10.55 -16.29 12.37
CA THR A 143 10.02 -14.98 12.00
C THR A 143 8.96 -15.17 10.93
N TYR A 144 7.96 -14.31 10.90
CA TYR A 144 6.84 -14.42 9.97
C TYR A 144 6.75 -13.18 9.09
N LYS A 145 5.93 -13.20 8.04
CA LYS A 145 5.76 -12.07 7.13
C LYS A 145 4.32 -11.61 7.05
N PHE A 146 4.15 -10.32 6.81
CA PHE A 146 2.90 -9.79 6.30
C PHE A 146 3.19 -8.89 5.09
N ALA A 147 2.28 -8.87 4.13
CA ALA A 147 2.22 -7.90 3.04
C ALA A 147 1.03 -6.96 3.26
N LEU A 148 1.22 -5.65 3.11
CA LEU A 148 0.11 -4.69 3.12
C LEU A 148 -0.59 -4.71 1.76
N LEU A 149 -1.84 -5.18 1.72
CA LEU A 149 -2.57 -5.36 0.48
C LEU A 149 -3.03 -4.01 -0.10
N GLY A 150 -3.11 -3.93 -1.44
CA GLY A 150 -3.55 -2.73 -2.15
C GLY A 150 -2.59 -1.54 -2.04
N HIS A 151 -1.43 -1.72 -1.43
CA HIS A 151 -0.45 -0.65 -1.24
C HIS A 151 0.52 -0.58 -2.42
N ILE A 152 0.70 0.63 -2.93
CA ILE A 152 1.65 0.99 -3.96
C ILE A 152 2.56 2.09 -3.43
N GLN A 153 3.83 1.99 -3.79
CA GLN A 153 4.80 3.06 -3.62
C GLN A 153 5.40 3.40 -4.98
N TYR A 154 5.26 4.65 -5.38
CA TYR A 154 5.90 5.18 -6.58
C TYR A 154 7.08 6.07 -6.19
N GLN A 155 8.23 5.84 -6.81
CA GLN A 155 9.45 6.60 -6.61
C GLN A 155 9.61 7.67 -7.69
N PRO A 156 9.28 8.95 -7.41
CA PRO A 156 9.40 10.02 -8.40
C PRO A 156 10.86 10.21 -8.85
N GLN A 157 11.03 10.49 -10.14
CA GLN A 157 12.29 10.89 -10.77
C GLN A 157 12.33 12.41 -10.93
N ALA A 158 13.53 12.95 -11.18
CA ALA A 158 13.72 14.40 -11.29
C ALA A 158 12.80 15.04 -12.36
N ALA A 159 12.58 14.36 -13.49
CA ALA A 159 11.70 14.84 -14.56
C ALA A 159 10.21 14.77 -14.22
N ASP A 160 9.82 13.96 -13.24
CA ASP A 160 8.41 13.83 -12.83
C ASP A 160 8.00 15.01 -11.94
N VAL A 161 8.97 15.69 -11.33
CA VAL A 161 8.78 16.78 -10.36
C VAL A 161 9.55 18.05 -10.75
N ASP A 162 9.87 18.26 -12.02
CA ASP A 162 10.61 19.46 -12.46
C ASP A 162 9.72 20.70 -12.62
N THR A 163 8.41 20.48 -12.73
CA THR A 163 7.42 21.50 -13.07
C THR A 163 6.37 21.59 -11.96
N ALA A 164 6.25 22.77 -11.36
CA ALA A 164 5.17 23.03 -10.43
C ALA A 164 3.81 23.06 -11.15
N GLY A 165 2.77 22.55 -10.50
CA GLY A 165 1.42 22.51 -11.06
C GLY A 165 0.49 21.55 -10.33
N THR A 166 -0.74 21.48 -10.85
CA THR A 166 -1.73 20.49 -10.42
C THR A 166 -1.78 19.38 -11.46
N TYR A 167 -1.72 18.17 -10.94
CA TYR A 167 -1.69 16.92 -11.68
C TYR A 167 -2.78 16.01 -11.15
N LYS A 168 -3.09 15.00 -11.95
CA LYS A 168 -3.93 13.89 -11.57
C LYS A 168 -3.13 12.62 -11.71
N CYS A 169 -3.40 11.69 -10.80
CA CYS A 169 -2.75 10.40 -10.79
C CYS A 169 -3.78 9.28 -10.81
N GLU A 170 -3.40 8.14 -11.35
CA GLU A 170 -4.14 6.90 -11.22
C GLU A 170 -3.19 5.72 -11.10
N VAL A 171 -3.73 4.63 -10.57
CA VAL A 171 -3.08 3.34 -10.58
C VAL A 171 -3.79 2.46 -11.59
N ARG A 172 -3.02 1.71 -12.38
CA ARG A 172 -3.55 0.61 -13.19
C ARG A 172 -2.93 -0.70 -12.76
N TYR A 173 -3.70 -1.78 -12.74
CA TYR A 173 -3.17 -3.12 -12.46
C TYR A 173 -3.92 -4.16 -13.29
N GLY A 174 -3.21 -5.17 -13.77
CA GLY A 174 -3.78 -6.10 -14.73
C GLY A 174 -2.76 -6.70 -15.67
N ALA A 175 -3.22 -7.00 -16.87
CA ALA A 175 -2.39 -7.33 -18.02
C ALA A 175 -3.04 -6.71 -19.25
N ASP A 176 -2.23 -6.19 -20.18
CA ASP A 176 -2.71 -5.62 -21.44
C ASP A 176 -3.64 -6.60 -22.18
N PRO A 177 -4.86 -6.20 -22.63
CA PRO A 177 -5.49 -4.87 -22.55
C PRO A 177 -6.46 -4.67 -21.37
N ASN A 178 -6.53 -5.61 -20.45
CA ASN A 178 -7.52 -5.67 -19.38
C ASN A 178 -6.99 -5.10 -18.06
N PHE A 179 -6.63 -3.82 -18.06
CA PHE A 179 -6.28 -3.11 -16.83
C PHE A 179 -7.53 -2.71 -16.05
N GLU A 180 -7.49 -2.94 -14.73
CA GLU A 180 -8.33 -2.22 -13.79
C GLU A 180 -7.64 -0.90 -13.44
N THR A 181 -8.41 0.19 -13.41
CA THR A 181 -7.92 1.54 -13.13
C THR A 181 -8.52 2.07 -11.83
N PHE A 182 -7.69 2.69 -10.99
CA PHE A 182 -8.05 3.29 -9.72
C PHE A 182 -7.62 4.78 -9.67
N PRO A 183 -8.51 5.74 -9.37
CA PRO A 183 -9.88 5.58 -8.85
C PRO A 183 -10.92 5.08 -9.87
N GLY A 184 -10.55 4.96 -11.15
CA GLY A 184 -11.46 4.52 -12.20
C GLY A 184 -12.51 5.58 -12.56
N ASP A 185 -12.25 6.84 -12.18
CA ASP A 185 -13.03 8.00 -12.56
C ASP A 185 -12.16 9.00 -13.37
N LYS A 186 -12.78 10.05 -13.89
CA LYS A 186 -12.07 11.07 -14.68
C LYS A 186 -11.32 12.10 -13.83
N ASN A 187 -11.44 12.02 -12.51
CA ASN A 187 -10.90 13.01 -11.59
C ASN A 187 -9.50 12.61 -11.11
N GLY A 188 -9.22 11.31 -11.03
CA GLY A 188 -7.95 10.81 -10.53
C GLY A 188 -7.72 11.17 -9.06
N ILE A 189 -6.52 10.86 -8.58
CA ILE A 189 -6.00 11.31 -7.28
C ILE A 189 -5.33 12.67 -7.51
N PRO A 190 -5.74 13.75 -6.83
CA PRO A 190 -5.12 15.05 -7.00
C PRO A 190 -3.69 15.04 -6.45
N LEU A 191 -2.77 15.59 -7.24
CA LEU A 191 -1.37 15.82 -6.89
C LEU A 191 -1.02 17.29 -7.13
N THR A 192 -0.36 17.91 -6.16
CA THR A 192 0.15 19.28 -6.27
C THR A 192 1.67 19.26 -6.15
N ILE A 193 2.36 19.72 -7.19
CA ILE A 193 3.79 19.99 -7.16
C ILE A 193 3.98 21.49 -6.95
N GLN A 194 4.58 21.88 -5.83
CA GLN A 194 4.78 23.28 -5.46
C GLN A 194 6.19 23.73 -5.84
N ASN A 195 6.34 25.00 -6.21
CA ASN A 195 7.67 25.60 -6.32
C ASN A 195 8.39 25.45 -4.97
N ASP A 196 9.70 25.31 -5.02
CA ASP A 196 10.49 25.39 -3.80
C ASP A 196 10.41 26.84 -3.31
N GLU A 197 9.61 27.08 -2.27
CA GLU A 197 9.64 28.38 -1.60
C GLU A 197 11.02 28.52 -0.97
N CYS A 198 11.76 29.55 -1.37
CA CYS A 198 13.01 29.90 -0.70
C CYS A 198 12.66 30.21 0.77
N ASP A 199 13.08 29.33 1.68
CA ASP A 199 13.13 29.63 3.12
C ASP A 199 14.06 30.82 3.41
#